data_AF-A0A9P6EJF8-F1
#
_entry.id   AF-A0A9P6EJF8-F1
#
_cell.length_a   1.000
_cell.length_b   1.000
_cell.length_c   1.000
_cell.angle_alpha   90.00
_cell.angle_beta   90.00
_cell.angle_gamma   90.00
#
_symmetry.space_group_name_H-M   'P 1'
#
loop_
_entity.id
_entity.type
_entity.pdbx_description
1 polymer ?
#
loop_
_entity_poly.entity_id
_entity_poly.type
_entity_poly.pdbx_seq_one_letter_code
_entity_poly.pdbx_strand_id
1 'polypeptide(L)'
;RRRADIYAIAPARQPFDPAWPTHNLGRMDVSCRHCGAMHWMDERLTSSTNANPQFGKCCLSGKVSLARLHNPPNELDSLLRGDDPESKSFRDNIRRYNNALAMTSLGCTVDHSVNQGQGPYIFKVQGRLSHLSGSLLPEPDVDPVYAQLYIYDPADALQARLANPINRDLSRGTMQKLQDMLFRLHPGAEMYKNAL
;
A
#
# COMPACT_ATOMS: atom_id res chain seq x y z
N ARG A 1 54.73 -1.13 5.42
CA ARG A 1 53.62 -1.96 4.87
C ARG A 1 52.49 -1.97 5.89
N ARG A 2 51.55 -1.01 5.82
CA ARG A 2 50.39 -0.98 6.72
C ARG A 2 49.30 -1.86 6.11
N ARG A 3 48.88 -2.88 6.84
CA ARG A 3 47.75 -3.77 6.54
C ARG A 3 46.49 -2.93 6.48
N ALA A 4 45.81 -2.91 5.34
CA ALA A 4 44.43 -2.49 5.25
C ALA A 4 43.58 -3.64 5.80
N ASP A 5 43.26 -3.61 7.10
CA ASP A 5 42.17 -4.41 7.63
C ASP A 5 40.86 -3.78 7.12
N ILE A 6 40.44 -4.28 5.95
CA ILE A 6 39.19 -3.92 5.31
C ILE A 6 38.08 -4.45 6.20
N TYR A 7 37.32 -3.52 6.79
CA TYR A 7 36.10 -3.77 7.54
C TYR A 7 35.25 -4.85 6.86
N ALA A 8 35.18 -6.04 7.45
CA ALA A 8 34.21 -7.04 7.04
C ALA A 8 32.81 -6.44 7.22
N ILE A 9 32.11 -6.23 6.12
CA ILE A 9 30.74 -5.73 6.12
C ILE A 9 29.89 -6.74 6.92
N ALA A 10 29.22 -6.28 7.96
CA ALA A 10 28.34 -7.12 8.78
C ALA A 10 27.36 -7.90 7.89
N PRO A 11 27.00 -9.16 8.21
CA PRO A 11 26.12 -9.99 7.37
C PRO A 11 24.82 -9.28 6.95
N ALA A 12 24.21 -8.51 7.86
CA ALA A 12 22.99 -7.73 7.58
C ALA A 12 23.19 -6.56 6.60
N ARG A 13 24.42 -6.21 6.26
CA ARG A 13 24.79 -5.14 5.32
C ARG A 13 25.41 -5.68 4.03
N GLN A 14 25.52 -7.01 3.90
CA GLN A 14 25.96 -7.62 2.65
C GLN A 14 24.87 -7.45 1.58
N PRO A 15 25.25 -7.27 0.30
CA PRO A 15 24.29 -7.28 -0.80
C PRO A 15 23.45 -8.56 -0.77
N PHE A 16 22.18 -8.45 -1.15
CA PHE A 16 21.29 -9.60 -1.28
C PHE A 16 21.88 -10.63 -2.25
N ASP A 17 21.97 -11.89 -1.80
CA ASP A 17 22.37 -13.02 -2.63
C ASP A 17 21.15 -13.94 -2.84
N PRO A 18 20.71 -14.14 -4.10
CA PRO A 18 19.61 -15.04 -4.43
C PRO A 18 19.84 -16.49 -3.97
N ALA A 19 21.09 -16.91 -3.73
CA ALA A 19 21.43 -18.23 -3.24
C ALA A 19 21.17 -18.42 -1.73
N TRP A 20 20.83 -17.35 -1.00
CA TRP A 20 20.53 -17.47 0.43
C TRP A 20 19.31 -18.37 0.67
N PRO A 21 19.38 -19.28 1.68
CA PRO A 21 18.27 -20.16 1.99
C PRO A 21 17.07 -19.31 2.41
N THR A 22 15.97 -19.46 1.67
CA THR A 22 14.70 -18.82 2.01
C THR A 22 14.03 -19.61 3.13
N HIS A 23 13.68 -18.94 4.22
CA HIS A 23 12.90 -19.55 5.27
C HIS A 23 11.45 -19.67 4.80
N ASN A 24 10.98 -20.90 4.58
CA ASN A 24 9.63 -21.17 4.10
C ASN A 24 8.81 -21.87 5.19
N LEU A 25 7.79 -21.18 5.70
CA LEU A 25 6.86 -21.66 6.72
C LEU A 25 5.65 -22.42 6.12
N GLY A 26 5.61 -22.60 4.80
CA GLY A 26 4.47 -23.18 4.10
C GLY A 26 3.31 -22.19 3.93
N ARG A 27 2.10 -22.72 3.79
CA ARG A 27 0.88 -21.92 3.63
C ARG A 27 0.44 -21.34 4.98
N MET A 28 -0.13 -20.15 4.93
CA MET A 28 -0.82 -19.54 6.07
C MET A 28 -2.28 -20.02 6.08
N ASP A 29 -2.49 -21.27 6.44
CA ASP A 29 -3.80 -21.95 6.35
C ASP A 29 -4.36 -22.46 7.68
N VAL A 30 -3.69 -22.21 8.81
CA VAL A 30 -4.18 -22.62 10.13
C VAL A 30 -5.03 -21.51 10.74
N SER A 31 -6.33 -21.76 10.86
CA SER A 31 -7.27 -20.77 11.41
C SER A 31 -7.29 -20.79 12.94
N CYS A 32 -7.22 -19.59 13.56
CA CYS A 32 -7.43 -19.43 14.99
C CYS A 32 -8.88 -19.74 15.37
N ARG A 33 -9.10 -20.71 16.25
CA ARG A 33 -10.43 -21.12 16.73
C ARG A 33 -11.29 -20.03 17.39
N HIS A 34 -10.68 -18.93 17.83
CA HIS A 34 -11.38 -17.84 18.50
C HIS A 34 -11.81 -16.73 17.53
N CYS A 35 -10.92 -16.26 16.65
CA CYS A 35 -11.17 -15.10 15.79
C CYS A 35 -11.18 -15.41 14.28
N GLY A 36 -10.78 -16.62 13.88
CA GLY A 36 -10.69 -17.02 12.48
C GLY A 36 -9.46 -16.51 11.73
N ALA A 37 -8.57 -15.74 12.37
CA ALA A 37 -7.34 -15.26 11.76
C ALA A 37 -6.47 -16.43 11.27
N MET A 38 -5.89 -16.28 10.08
CA MET A 38 -5.05 -17.29 9.44
C MET A 38 -3.61 -17.15 9.92
N HIS A 39 -2.96 -18.27 10.22
CA HIS A 39 -1.61 -18.35 10.76
C HIS A 39 -0.80 -19.44 10.05
N TRP A 40 0.53 -19.34 10.17
CA TRP A 40 1.41 -20.48 9.95
C TRP A 40 1.45 -21.35 11.20
N MET A 41 1.67 -22.65 11.02
CA MET A 41 1.69 -23.59 12.14
C MET A 41 2.76 -23.26 13.19
N ASP A 42 3.93 -22.79 12.73
CA ASP A 42 5.04 -22.36 13.58
C ASP A 42 4.73 -21.14 14.46
N GLU A 43 3.68 -20.38 14.15
CA GLU A 43 3.25 -19.24 14.97
C GLU A 43 2.43 -19.64 16.20
N ARG A 44 2.08 -20.92 16.33
CA ARG A 44 1.34 -21.41 17.50
C ARG A 44 2.12 -21.16 18.78
N LEU A 45 1.40 -21.04 19.89
CA LEU A 45 1.99 -20.98 21.22
C LEU A 45 2.77 -22.27 21.50
N THR A 46 3.95 -22.13 22.11
CA THR A 46 4.78 -23.27 22.54
C THR A 46 4.09 -24.19 23.54
N SER A 47 3.10 -23.68 24.27
CA SER A 47 2.22 -24.43 25.18
C SER A 47 1.11 -25.22 24.47
N SER A 48 0.95 -25.05 23.16
CA SER A 48 -0.06 -25.75 22.36
C SER A 48 0.53 -26.94 21.60
N THR A 49 -0.33 -27.84 21.15
CA THR A 49 0.07 -29.05 20.44
C THR A 49 -0.17 -28.94 18.95
N ASN A 50 0.44 -29.84 18.17
CA ASN A 50 0.19 -29.86 16.73
C ASN A 50 -1.24 -30.27 16.36
N ALA A 51 -1.89 -31.06 17.23
CA ALA A 51 -3.29 -31.45 17.06
C ALA A 51 -4.28 -30.35 17.48
N ASN A 52 -3.85 -29.43 18.35
CA ASN A 52 -4.69 -28.34 18.85
C ASN A 52 -3.88 -27.03 18.95
N PRO A 53 -3.51 -26.44 17.80
CA PRO A 53 -2.71 -25.23 17.78
C PRO A 53 -3.49 -24.06 18.37
N GLN A 54 -2.80 -23.24 19.16
CA GLN A 54 -3.36 -22.03 19.76
C GLN A 54 -2.53 -20.82 19.38
N PHE A 55 -3.18 -19.67 19.20
CA PHE A 55 -2.52 -18.44 18.78
C PHE A 55 -2.81 -17.31 19.76
N GLY A 56 -1.75 -16.61 20.19
CA GLY A 56 -1.85 -15.47 21.09
C GLY A 56 -1.84 -14.12 20.38
N LYS A 57 -1.21 -14.01 19.21
CA LYS A 57 -0.94 -12.72 18.55
C LYS A 57 -2.17 -12.05 17.95
N CYS A 58 -3.19 -12.82 17.55
CA CYS A 58 -4.36 -12.28 16.84
C CYS A 58 -5.47 -11.76 17.77
N CYS A 59 -5.78 -12.49 18.85
CA CYS A 59 -6.92 -12.19 19.72
C CYS A 59 -6.60 -12.41 21.21
N LEU A 60 -5.31 -12.47 21.55
CA LEU A 60 -4.84 -12.74 22.91
C LEU A 60 -5.48 -14.02 23.49
N SER A 61 -5.49 -15.10 22.70
CA SER A 61 -6.12 -16.38 23.04
C SER A 61 -7.62 -16.26 23.35
N GLY A 62 -8.33 -15.42 22.59
CA GLY A 62 -9.78 -15.21 22.73
C GLY A 62 -10.16 -14.14 23.76
N LYS A 63 -9.20 -13.48 24.42
CA LYS A 63 -9.47 -12.39 25.38
C LYS A 63 -9.86 -11.08 24.69
N VAL A 64 -9.50 -10.91 23.42
CA VAL A 64 -9.83 -9.71 22.63
C VAL A 64 -10.77 -10.12 21.50
N SER A 65 -11.95 -9.49 21.46
CA SER A 65 -12.86 -9.56 20.32
C SER A 65 -12.58 -8.39 19.40
N LEU A 66 -11.94 -8.66 18.26
CA LEU A 66 -11.74 -7.66 17.21
C LEU A 66 -12.94 -7.67 16.27
N ALA A 67 -13.46 -6.48 15.95
CA ALA A 67 -14.46 -6.35 14.91
C ALA A 67 -13.88 -6.88 13.58
N ARG A 68 -14.66 -7.67 12.85
CA ARG A 68 -14.24 -8.13 11.52
C ARG A 68 -14.14 -6.93 10.60
N LEU A 69 -13.06 -6.86 9.83
CA LEU A 69 -12.95 -5.88 8.76
C LEU A 69 -14.09 -6.12 7.77
N HIS A 70 -14.73 -5.04 7.35
CA HIS A 70 -15.70 -5.11 6.26
C HIS A 70 -14.97 -5.50 4.97
N ASN A 71 -15.64 -6.27 4.13
CA ASN A 71 -15.13 -6.55 2.81
C ASN A 71 -14.95 -5.23 2.04
N PRO A 72 -13.93 -5.13 1.17
CA PRO A 72 -13.80 -3.98 0.29
C PRO A 72 -15.04 -3.85 -0.60
N PRO A 73 -15.31 -2.64 -1.14
CA PRO A 73 -16.36 -2.45 -2.14
C PRO A 73 -16.19 -3.41 -3.32
N ASN A 74 -17.30 -3.87 -3.91
CA ASN A 74 -17.30 -4.91 -4.94
C ASN A 74 -16.41 -4.57 -6.13
N GLU A 75 -16.37 -3.29 -6.52
CA GLU A 75 -15.51 -2.79 -7.59
C GLU A 75 -14.03 -3.03 -7.30
N LEU A 76 -13.60 -2.75 -6.06
CA LEU A 76 -12.23 -2.95 -5.61
C LEU A 76 -11.91 -4.43 -5.39
N ASP A 77 -12.83 -5.20 -4.79
CA ASP A 77 -12.63 -6.64 -4.57
C ASP A 77 -12.44 -7.39 -5.89
N SER A 78 -13.27 -7.04 -6.89
CA SER A 78 -13.20 -7.62 -8.23
C SER A 78 -11.85 -7.33 -8.89
N LEU A 79 -11.34 -6.10 -8.81
CA LEU A 79 -10.01 -5.73 -9.33
C LEU A 79 -8.86 -6.41 -8.57
N LEU A 80 -9.01 -6.60 -7.25
CA LEU A 80 -7.98 -7.24 -6.42
C LEU A 80 -7.91 -8.76 -6.63
N ARG A 81 -9.04 -9.43 -6.87
CA ARG A 81 -9.12 -10.90 -6.91
C ARG A 81 -9.39 -11.48 -8.29
N GLY A 82 -9.85 -10.67 -9.24
CA GLY A 82 -10.20 -11.12 -10.59
C GLY A 82 -8.99 -11.64 -11.37
N ASP A 83 -9.21 -12.59 -12.27
CA ASP A 83 -8.17 -13.18 -13.12
C ASP A 83 -8.19 -12.65 -14.57
N ASP A 84 -9.08 -11.69 -14.85
CA ASP A 84 -9.19 -11.03 -16.14
C ASP A 84 -8.03 -10.04 -16.38
N PRO A 85 -7.80 -9.61 -17.64
CA PRO A 85 -6.72 -8.69 -17.98
C PRO A 85 -6.80 -7.32 -17.27
N GLU A 86 -8.00 -6.81 -16.97
CA GLU A 86 -8.17 -5.54 -16.26
C GLU A 86 -7.65 -5.68 -14.83
N SER A 87 -8.08 -6.73 -14.13
CA SER A 87 -7.66 -7.01 -12.76
C SER A 87 -6.15 -7.27 -12.64
N LYS A 88 -5.55 -7.98 -13.60
CA LYS A 88 -4.09 -8.16 -13.67
C LYS A 88 -3.36 -6.83 -13.85
N SER A 89 -3.76 -6.04 -14.85
CA SER A 89 -3.19 -4.71 -15.13
C SER A 89 -3.34 -3.75 -13.94
N PHE A 90 -4.49 -3.80 -13.25
CA PHE A 90 -4.72 -3.03 -12.03
C PHE A 90 -3.72 -3.40 -10.94
N ARG A 91 -3.52 -4.69 -10.64
CA ARG A 91 -2.58 -5.14 -9.61
C ARG A 91 -1.14 -4.73 -9.92
N ASP A 92 -0.73 -4.85 -11.18
CA ASP A 92 0.60 -4.42 -11.62
C ASP A 92 0.81 -2.91 -11.46
N ASN A 93 -0.27 -2.11 -11.58
CA ASN A 93 -0.23 -0.65 -11.51
C ASN A 93 -0.85 -0.06 -10.22
N ILE A 94 -1.16 -0.87 -9.21
CA ILE A 94 -2.00 -0.45 -8.07
C ILE A 94 -1.44 0.77 -7.33
N ARG A 95 -0.10 0.88 -7.26
CA ARG A 95 0.58 2.03 -6.64
C ARG A 95 0.34 3.34 -7.41
N ARG A 96 0.28 3.29 -8.74
CA ARG A 96 0.00 4.46 -9.59
C ARG A 96 -1.45 4.90 -9.43
N TYR A 97 -2.40 3.96 -9.44
CA TYR A 97 -3.81 4.28 -9.14
C TYR A 97 -3.99 4.91 -7.76
N ASN A 98 -3.39 4.32 -6.72
CA ASN A 98 -3.45 4.86 -5.37
C ASN A 98 -2.83 6.26 -5.27
N ASN A 99 -1.75 6.52 -6.01
CA ASN A 99 -1.13 7.84 -6.05
C ASN A 99 -2.00 8.87 -6.79
N ALA A 100 -2.59 8.50 -7.92
CA ALA A 100 -3.48 9.37 -8.70
C ALA A 100 -4.77 9.75 -7.96
N LEU A 101 -5.22 8.90 -7.03
CA LEU A 101 -6.39 9.09 -6.19
C LEU A 101 -6.02 9.53 -4.76
N ALA A 102 -4.77 9.92 -4.51
CA ALA A 102 -4.37 10.42 -3.20
C ALA A 102 -4.98 11.80 -2.94
N MET A 103 -5.56 12.00 -1.76
CA MET A 103 -6.07 13.32 -1.34
C MET A 103 -4.99 14.24 -0.77
N THR A 104 -3.85 13.68 -0.34
CA THR A 104 -2.75 14.45 0.24
C THR A 104 -1.43 14.00 -0.37
N SER A 105 -0.49 14.93 -0.47
CA SER A 105 0.88 14.60 -0.83
C SER A 105 1.68 14.22 0.42
N LEU A 106 2.82 13.57 0.21
CA LEU A 106 3.72 13.17 1.29
C LEU A 106 4.78 14.24 1.51
N GLY A 107 4.73 14.94 2.63
CA GLY A 107 5.77 15.86 3.08
C GLY A 107 6.85 15.10 3.82
N CYS A 108 7.88 14.64 3.11
CA CYS A 108 9.04 13.99 3.71
C CYS A 108 10.32 14.24 2.91
N THR A 109 11.48 14.15 3.56
CA THR A 109 12.78 14.16 2.89
C THR A 109 13.15 12.72 2.52
N VAL A 110 13.12 12.42 1.23
CA VAL A 110 13.50 11.11 0.69
C VAL A 110 15.01 11.09 0.42
N ASP A 111 15.70 10.13 1.02
CA ASP A 111 17.11 9.89 0.74
C ASP A 111 17.24 9.02 -0.51
N HIS A 112 17.56 9.64 -1.65
CA HIS A 112 17.72 8.93 -2.92
C HIS A 112 19.09 8.23 -3.06
N SER A 113 20.06 8.51 -2.17
CA SER A 113 21.40 7.94 -2.27
C SER A 113 21.43 6.42 -2.09
N VAL A 114 20.41 5.85 -1.44
CA VAL A 114 20.32 4.41 -1.15
C VAL A 114 19.89 3.54 -2.34
N ASN A 115 19.42 4.14 -3.44
CA ASN A 115 18.92 3.41 -4.62
C ASN A 115 19.92 3.36 -5.79
N GLN A 116 21.21 3.51 -5.52
CA GLN A 116 22.26 3.52 -6.55
C GLN A 116 22.77 2.11 -6.96
N GLY A 117 22.31 1.05 -6.28
CA GLY A 117 22.72 -0.33 -6.54
C GLY A 117 21.66 -1.17 -7.28
N GLN A 118 22.02 -2.42 -7.58
CA GLN A 118 21.12 -3.43 -8.19
C GLN A 118 20.13 -4.07 -7.19
N GLY A 119 19.98 -3.47 -6.01
CA GLY A 119 19.11 -3.99 -4.95
C GLY A 119 17.63 -3.62 -5.18
N PRO A 120 16.71 -4.26 -4.44
CA PRO A 120 15.31 -3.83 -4.41
C PRO A 120 15.20 -2.35 -4.01
N TYR A 121 14.22 -1.65 -4.56
CA TYR A 121 14.00 -0.23 -4.26
C TYR A 121 13.77 0.01 -2.76
N ILE A 122 14.55 0.92 -2.17
CA ILE A 122 14.49 1.31 -0.77
C ILE A 122 13.87 2.71 -0.68
N PHE A 123 12.71 2.80 -0.05
CA PHE A 123 12.12 4.09 0.32
C PHE A 123 12.61 4.49 1.72
N LYS A 124 13.64 5.34 1.78
CA LYS A 124 14.24 5.80 3.04
C LYS A 124 13.81 7.23 3.35
N VAL A 125 13.21 7.40 4.52
CA VAL A 125 12.76 8.69 5.05
C VAL A 125 13.56 9.03 6.30
N GLN A 126 13.97 10.30 6.41
CA GLN A 126 14.61 10.83 7.62
C GLN A 126 13.71 11.92 8.24
N GLY A 127 13.51 11.85 9.56
CA GLY A 127 12.74 12.86 10.29
C GLY A 127 11.23 12.56 10.33
N ARG A 128 10.42 13.61 10.20
CA ARG A 128 8.96 13.54 10.35
C ARG A 128 8.28 13.26 9.02
N LEU A 129 7.37 12.29 9.02
CA LEU A 129 6.41 12.07 7.93
C LEU A 129 5.18 12.94 8.19
N SER A 130 4.83 13.79 7.22
CA SER A 130 3.62 14.63 7.27
C SER A 130 2.78 14.41 6.01
N HIS A 131 1.46 14.53 6.14
CA HIS A 131 0.54 14.60 5.00
C HIS A 131 0.26 16.06 4.70
N LEU A 132 0.53 16.49 3.47
CA LEU A 132 0.30 17.87 3.04
C LEU A 132 -0.97 17.91 2.18
N SER A 133 -1.99 18.61 2.67
CA SER A 133 -3.21 18.85 1.90
C SER A 133 -3.00 19.91 0.81
N GLY A 134 -2.07 20.85 1.03
CA GLY A 134 -1.88 22.00 0.15
C GLY A 134 -3.07 22.98 0.20
N SER A 135 -3.10 23.89 -0.77
CA SER A 135 -4.25 24.77 -1.03
C SER A 135 -5.43 23.97 -1.57
N LEU A 136 -6.66 24.39 -1.24
CA LEU A 136 -7.89 23.80 -1.80
C LEU A 136 -8.06 24.11 -3.28
N LEU A 137 -7.51 25.22 -3.77
CA LEU A 137 -7.57 25.62 -5.18
C LEU A 137 -6.18 25.64 -5.79
N PRO A 138 -6.03 25.25 -7.07
CA PRO A 138 -4.78 25.46 -7.77
C PRO A 138 -4.49 26.95 -7.95
N GLU A 139 -3.21 27.28 -8.07
CA GLU A 139 -2.78 28.60 -8.53
C GLU A 139 -3.18 28.80 -10.01
N PRO A 140 -3.28 30.05 -10.49
CA PRO A 140 -3.53 30.33 -11.90
C PRO A 140 -2.54 29.58 -12.80
N ASP A 141 -3.05 28.97 -13.88
CA ASP A 141 -2.29 28.21 -14.87
C ASP A 141 -1.56 26.95 -14.33
N VAL A 142 -1.94 26.46 -13.14
CA VAL A 142 -1.42 25.21 -12.58
C VAL A 142 -2.50 24.13 -12.59
N ASP A 143 -2.15 22.93 -13.06
CA ASP A 143 -3.07 21.79 -13.03
C ASP A 143 -3.48 21.42 -11.59
N PRO A 144 -4.75 21.11 -11.35
CA PRO A 144 -5.21 20.69 -10.03
C PRO A 144 -4.58 19.36 -9.61
N VAL A 145 -4.21 19.26 -8.33
CA VAL A 145 -3.57 18.07 -7.75
C VAL A 145 -4.21 17.64 -6.43
N TYR A 146 -4.10 16.35 -6.12
CA TYR A 146 -4.53 15.77 -4.84
C TYR A 146 -5.98 16.12 -4.45
N ALA A 147 -6.20 16.73 -3.27
CA ALA A 147 -7.50 17.15 -2.76
C ALA A 147 -8.27 18.07 -3.73
N GLN A 148 -7.56 18.92 -4.49
CA GLN A 148 -8.17 19.86 -5.43
C GLN A 148 -9.03 19.13 -6.46
N LEU A 149 -8.58 17.94 -6.90
CA LEU A 149 -9.29 17.11 -7.87
C LEU A 149 -10.59 16.47 -7.33
N TYR A 150 -10.94 16.68 -6.07
CA TYR A 150 -12.23 16.26 -5.49
C TYR A 150 -13.27 17.39 -5.44
N ILE A 151 -12.86 18.60 -5.78
CA ILE A 151 -13.72 19.80 -5.84
C ILE A 151 -14.30 19.97 -7.25
N TYR A 152 -13.53 19.61 -8.28
CA TYR A 152 -13.92 19.72 -9.69
C TYR A 152 -15.01 18.72 -10.06
N ASP A 153 -15.64 18.96 -11.20
CA ASP A 153 -16.53 17.97 -11.81
C ASP A 153 -15.79 16.62 -11.96
N PRO A 154 -16.44 15.48 -11.65
CA PRO A 154 -15.81 14.17 -11.74
C PRO A 154 -15.19 13.87 -13.12
N ALA A 155 -15.76 14.37 -14.22
CA ALA A 155 -15.22 14.16 -15.56
C ALA A 155 -13.90 14.93 -15.76
N ASP A 156 -13.85 16.19 -15.31
CA ASP A 156 -12.65 17.03 -15.38
C ASP A 156 -11.54 16.49 -14.48
N ALA A 157 -11.90 16.05 -13.27
CA ALA A 157 -10.97 15.40 -12.34
C ALA A 157 -10.35 14.13 -12.94
N LEU A 158 -11.18 13.29 -13.60
CA LEU A 158 -10.68 12.10 -14.28
C LEU A 158 -9.70 12.48 -15.39
N GLN A 159 -10.05 13.48 -16.21
CA GLN A 159 -9.20 13.93 -17.30
C GLN A 159 -7.86 14.43 -16.78
N ALA A 160 -7.86 15.27 -15.73
CA ALA A 160 -6.63 15.77 -15.11
C ALA A 160 -5.76 14.63 -14.54
N ARG A 161 -6.35 13.61 -13.90
CA ARG A 161 -5.61 12.43 -13.42
C ARG A 161 -4.91 11.68 -14.55
N LEU A 162 -5.58 11.51 -15.68
CA LEU A 162 -5.04 10.78 -16.84
C LEU A 162 -4.09 11.61 -17.70
N ALA A 163 -4.21 12.94 -17.66
CA ALA A 163 -3.28 13.86 -18.32
C ALA A 163 -1.89 13.86 -17.66
N ASN A 164 -1.80 13.51 -16.37
CA ASN A 164 -0.52 13.39 -15.69
C ASN A 164 0.38 12.34 -16.39
N PRO A 165 1.60 12.69 -16.82
CA PRO A 165 2.49 11.77 -17.55
C PRO A 165 2.79 10.46 -16.80
N ILE A 166 2.80 10.49 -15.46
CA ILE A 166 3.00 9.30 -14.62
C ILE A 166 1.85 8.31 -14.78
N ASN A 167 0.69 8.72 -15.27
CA ASN A 167 -0.52 7.90 -15.40
C ASN A 167 -0.88 7.56 -16.85
N ARG A 168 -0.04 7.91 -17.84
CA ARG A 168 -0.36 7.78 -19.27
C ARG A 168 -0.77 6.38 -19.75
N ASP A 169 -0.33 5.33 -19.05
CA ASP A 169 -0.59 3.93 -19.39
C ASP A 169 -1.69 3.30 -18.53
N LEU A 170 -2.33 4.08 -17.66
CA LEU A 170 -3.42 3.59 -16.82
C LEU A 170 -4.72 3.50 -17.62
N SER A 171 -5.52 2.48 -17.30
CA SER A 171 -6.84 2.28 -17.89
C SER A 171 -7.79 3.39 -17.43
N ARG A 172 -8.33 4.14 -18.39
CA ARG A 172 -9.38 5.14 -18.14
C ARG A 172 -10.58 4.53 -17.42
N GLY A 173 -11.02 3.35 -17.86
CA GLY A 173 -12.17 2.66 -17.28
C GLY A 173 -11.95 2.26 -15.82
N THR A 174 -10.76 1.74 -15.51
CA THR A 174 -10.40 1.37 -14.14
C THR A 174 -10.24 2.60 -13.25
N MET A 175 -9.64 3.68 -13.75
CA MET A 175 -9.55 4.95 -13.02
C MET A 175 -10.93 5.53 -12.68
N GLN A 176 -11.85 5.55 -13.66
CA GLN A 176 -13.23 6.00 -13.45
C GLN A 176 -13.93 5.15 -12.38
N LYS A 177 -13.87 3.81 -12.47
CA LYS A 177 -14.48 2.90 -11.49
C LYS A 177 -14.00 3.21 -10.05
N LEU A 178 -12.69 3.38 -9.88
CA LEU A 178 -12.10 3.68 -8.57
C LEU A 178 -12.49 5.08 -8.08
N GLN A 179 -12.52 6.07 -8.97
CA GLN A 179 -12.93 7.43 -8.64
C GLN A 179 -14.40 7.47 -8.20
N ASP A 180 -15.30 6.85 -8.96
CA ASP A 180 -16.74 6.80 -8.65
C ASP A 180 -17.00 6.07 -7.34
N MET A 181 -16.28 4.97 -7.11
CA MET A 181 -16.30 4.27 -5.82
C MET A 181 -15.90 5.19 -4.68
N LEU A 182 -14.82 5.97 -4.82
CA LEU A 182 -14.39 6.90 -3.78
C LEU A 182 -15.40 8.02 -3.54
N PHE A 183 -15.98 8.61 -4.59
CA PHE A 183 -17.02 9.64 -4.42
C PHE A 183 -18.26 9.10 -3.69
N ARG A 184 -18.66 7.84 -3.92
CA ARG A 184 -19.81 7.24 -3.23
C ARG A 184 -19.54 6.83 -1.79
N LEU A 185 -18.32 6.37 -1.49
CA LEU A 185 -18.05 5.60 -0.27
C LEU A 185 -17.04 6.26 0.68
N HIS A 186 -16.19 7.17 0.18
CA HIS A 186 -15.11 7.75 0.98
C HIS A 186 -15.55 9.08 1.60
N PRO A 187 -15.66 9.20 2.94
CA PRO A 187 -16.15 10.42 3.60
C PRO A 187 -15.34 11.68 3.24
N GLY A 188 -14.03 11.52 3.04
CA GLY A 188 -13.17 12.63 2.63
C GLY A 188 -13.52 13.22 1.25
N ALA A 189 -14.05 12.42 0.31
CA ALA A 189 -14.41 12.93 -1.02
C ALA A 189 -15.61 13.89 -0.92
N GLU A 190 -16.61 13.53 -0.11
CA GLU A 190 -17.73 14.41 0.23
C GLU A 190 -17.28 15.67 0.98
N MET A 191 -16.34 15.55 1.92
CA MET A 191 -15.82 16.71 2.64
C MET A 191 -15.19 17.75 1.69
N TYR A 192 -14.36 17.32 0.74
CA TYR A 192 -13.72 18.24 -0.21
C TYR A 192 -14.71 18.85 -1.20
N LYS A 193 -15.69 18.07 -1.67
CA LYS A 193 -16.74 18.57 -2.55
C LYS A 193 -17.53 19.75 -1.95
N ASN A 194 -17.69 19.75 -0.62
CA ASN A 194 -18.41 20.78 0.13
C ASN A 194 -17.48 21.82 0.80
N ALA A 195 -16.18 21.83 0.45
CA ALA A 195 -15.18 22.68 1.10
C ALA A 195 -15.07 24.11 0.54
N LEU A 196 -15.87 24.45 -0.48
CA LEU A 196 -15.96 25.79 -1.07
C LEU A 196 -17.35 26.39 -0.87
#